data_AF-A0A7T5E2A8-F1
#
_entry.id   AF-A0A7T5E2A8-F1
#
_cell.length_a   1.000
_cell.length_b   1.000
_cell.length_c   1.000
_cell.angle_alpha   90.00
_cell.angle_beta   90.00
_cell.angle_gamma   90.00
#
_symmetry.space_group_name_H-M   'P 1'
#
loop_
_entity.id
_entity.type
_entity.pdbx_description
1 polymer ?
#
loop_
_entity_poly.entity_id
_entity_poly.type
_entity_poly.pdbx_seq_one_letter_code
_entity_poly.pdbx_strand_id
1 'polypeptide(L)'
;MPSPPVLTLRLALDRLTSTDANHYAIWVLHSPFPDGYAHHDRVWDEAMSQLWGRWQDFFSLRELPLVPHVPSAYVPPVEPSATPQINLEMLLNQVGPPLAAGGQTGRLMQGLGVSLWNWLFDGPLRSTLERSLGMAMGLDCPLHLQLDIRAPELISLPWEIMQPEPGRPAVSLGSQLLFSRTTSAVDALPPIALDRSLRILLVLGEGGSGSAAATLQLSQEAAVLKHLLEQSTSRLGAAAVVPCQVSTLVEPDTKTLVTTLERGQFNVFFYAGHGVPAPDGGLLFLQAGTALSGMELAQVLARCRLRLAVFNTCWGAQPDQRQNQVIPRSSLAEVLLHHGVPAVLAMRDSIADEEALSFIQVLAQGLAQRQSVAQAMATARQHLLTVYRFNHPAWTLPVLYQHPQFEGTLLQPMDLAVTQLPGQEMSRSQTPVMRCVDQPTRLWRMGGGLLRVGRLPDNDLVISEPWVSGQHAEVFCRTGLGAKADQSTYYLRDFSRFGSYYYDGHTWQHVHRSEVPLPLGTILRFGSPEGQLLEFTLEGNPSPAPLG
;
A
#
# COMPACT_ATOMS: atom_id res chain seq x y z
N MET A 1 -4.35 -8.77 18.83
CA MET A 1 -3.81 -9.93 18.10
C MET A 1 -2.60 -9.46 17.32
N PRO A 2 -1.55 -10.28 17.14
CA PRO A 2 -0.48 -9.96 16.20
C PRO A 2 -1.08 -9.75 14.80
N SER A 3 -0.50 -8.84 14.01
CA SER A 3 -0.87 -8.66 12.61
C SER A 3 -0.76 -10.00 11.87
N PRO A 4 -1.71 -10.34 10.98
CA PRO A 4 -1.60 -11.56 10.20
C PRO A 4 -0.30 -11.57 9.40
N PRO A 5 0.35 -12.74 9.23
CA PRO A 5 1.60 -12.83 8.48
C PRO A 5 1.37 -12.43 7.02
N VAL A 6 2.28 -11.62 6.46
CA VAL A 6 2.28 -11.28 5.04
C VAL A 6 2.84 -12.45 4.25
N LEU A 7 2.00 -13.12 3.46
CA LEU A 7 2.45 -14.19 2.57
C LEU A 7 2.88 -13.60 1.22
N THR A 8 4.11 -13.92 0.81
CA THR A 8 4.68 -13.43 -0.46
C THR A 8 5.21 -14.59 -1.28
N LEU A 9 4.92 -14.61 -2.58
CA LEU A 9 5.55 -15.44 -3.60
C LEU A 9 6.29 -14.52 -4.57
N ARG A 10 7.62 -14.68 -4.69
CA ARG A 10 8.46 -13.89 -5.59
C ARG A 10 9.10 -14.77 -6.65
N LEU A 11 8.90 -14.38 -7.91
CA LEU A 11 9.46 -15.06 -9.07
C LEU A 11 10.45 -14.14 -9.78
N ALA A 12 11.60 -14.66 -10.20
CA ALA A 12 12.52 -13.96 -11.10
C ALA A 12 12.48 -14.59 -12.49
N LEU A 13 12.43 -13.75 -13.51
CA LEU A 13 12.44 -14.13 -14.92
C LEU A 13 13.75 -13.62 -15.54
N ASP A 14 14.62 -14.53 -15.95
CA ASP A 14 15.94 -14.20 -16.51
C ASP A 14 16.19 -14.97 -17.81
N ARG A 15 17.09 -14.48 -18.65
CA ARG A 15 17.46 -15.16 -19.90
C ARG A 15 18.50 -16.24 -19.62
N LEU A 16 18.35 -17.40 -20.26
CA LEU A 16 19.36 -18.44 -20.24
C LEU A 16 20.53 -18.05 -21.16
N THR A 17 21.71 -17.82 -20.58
CA THR A 17 22.88 -17.28 -21.30
C THR A 17 23.60 -18.30 -22.19
N SER A 18 23.36 -19.60 -22.00
CA SER A 18 24.03 -20.68 -22.74
C SER A 18 23.20 -21.28 -23.88
N THR A 19 22.06 -20.68 -24.22
CA THR A 19 21.06 -21.20 -25.18
C THR A 19 20.57 -20.10 -26.13
N ASP A 20 19.69 -20.44 -27.07
CA ASP A 20 19.09 -19.45 -27.99
C ASP A 20 18.37 -18.33 -27.22
N ALA A 21 18.29 -17.14 -27.84
CA ALA A 21 17.77 -15.92 -27.23
C ALA A 21 16.31 -16.01 -26.70
N ASN A 22 15.58 -17.05 -27.10
CA ASN A 22 14.18 -17.29 -26.71
C ASN A 22 14.02 -18.21 -25.49
N HIS A 23 15.12 -18.57 -24.81
CA HIS A 23 15.10 -19.43 -23.64
C HIS A 23 15.27 -18.62 -22.35
N TYR A 24 14.39 -18.89 -21.39
CA TYR A 24 14.29 -18.16 -20.12
C TYR A 24 14.28 -19.14 -18.96
N ALA A 25 14.87 -18.72 -17.84
CA ALA A 25 14.82 -19.41 -16.57
C ALA A 25 13.93 -18.64 -15.61
N ILE A 26 13.01 -19.35 -14.95
CA ILE A 26 12.12 -18.79 -13.96
C ILE A 26 12.45 -19.38 -12.60
N TRP A 27 12.79 -18.53 -11.64
CA TRP A 27 13.22 -18.92 -10.29
C TRP A 27 12.24 -18.44 -9.23
N VAL A 28 11.87 -19.30 -8.29
CA VAL A 28 11.18 -18.86 -7.07
C VAL A 28 12.21 -18.32 -6.09
N LEU A 29 12.30 -17.00 -5.96
CA LEU A 29 13.23 -16.33 -5.06
C LEU A 29 12.74 -16.32 -3.61
N HIS A 30 11.43 -16.37 -3.42
CA HIS A 30 10.82 -16.43 -2.10
C HIS A 30 9.49 -17.16 -2.19
N SER A 31 9.27 -18.08 -1.25
CA SER A 31 8.03 -18.84 -1.12
C SER A 31 7.56 -18.81 0.34
N PRO A 32 6.24 -18.76 0.59
CA PRO A 32 5.70 -18.79 1.96
C PRO A 32 5.87 -20.15 2.66
N PHE A 33 6.33 -21.18 1.93
CA PHE A 33 6.65 -22.50 2.49
C PHE A 33 7.99 -23.03 1.95
N PRO A 34 8.76 -23.80 2.76
CA PRO A 34 10.11 -24.23 2.40
C PRO A 34 10.22 -25.05 1.10
N ASP A 35 9.21 -25.85 0.81
CA ASP A 35 9.21 -26.77 -0.34
C ASP A 35 8.77 -26.10 -1.67
N GLY A 36 8.58 -24.78 -1.66
CA GLY A 36 8.12 -24.03 -2.84
C GLY A 36 9.24 -23.37 -3.64
N TYR A 37 10.50 -23.50 -3.22
CA TYR A 37 11.62 -23.01 -4.02
C TYR A 37 11.81 -23.94 -5.23
N ALA A 38 11.63 -23.37 -6.42
CA ALA A 38 11.67 -24.10 -7.67
C ALA A 38 12.37 -23.30 -8.77
N HIS A 39 12.84 -24.04 -9.76
CA HIS A 39 13.40 -23.54 -11.00
C HIS A 39 12.67 -24.20 -12.17
N HIS A 40 12.36 -23.45 -13.21
CA HIS A 40 11.75 -23.99 -14.41
C HIS A 40 12.18 -23.22 -15.66
N ASP A 41 12.64 -23.94 -16.67
CA ASP A 41 13.05 -23.37 -17.95
C ASP A 41 11.85 -23.26 -18.89
N ARG A 42 11.73 -22.12 -19.58
CA ARG A 42 10.65 -21.82 -20.50
C ARG A 42 11.18 -21.27 -21.81
N VAL A 43 10.54 -21.70 -22.89
CA VAL A 43 10.79 -21.18 -24.23
C VAL A 43 9.74 -20.14 -24.55
N TRP A 44 10.15 -18.99 -25.08
CA TRP A 44 9.29 -18.01 -25.69
C TRP A 44 9.13 -18.34 -27.18
N ASP A 45 8.02 -18.99 -27.52
CA ASP A 45 7.80 -19.49 -28.86
C ASP A 45 7.33 -18.41 -29.85
N GLU A 46 7.22 -18.79 -31.12
CA GLU A 46 6.79 -17.90 -32.18
C GLU A 46 5.31 -17.47 -32.03
N ALA A 47 4.46 -18.35 -31.49
CA ALA A 47 3.05 -18.03 -31.25
C ALA A 47 2.90 -16.92 -30.19
N MET A 48 3.66 -16.98 -29.09
CA MET A 48 3.75 -15.92 -28.08
C MET A 48 4.25 -14.61 -28.69
N SER A 49 5.26 -14.68 -29.55
CA SER A 49 5.84 -13.51 -30.22
C SER A 49 4.82 -12.84 -31.16
N GLN A 50 4.09 -13.62 -31.95
CA GLN A 50 3.04 -13.11 -32.84
C GLN A 50 1.84 -12.54 -32.06
N LEU A 51 1.44 -13.20 -30.98
CA LEU A 51 0.35 -12.74 -30.12
C LEU A 51 0.70 -11.41 -29.44
N TRP A 52 1.94 -11.29 -28.96
CA TRP A 52 2.46 -10.05 -28.40
C TRP A 52 2.49 -8.93 -29.45
N GLY A 53 3.06 -9.17 -30.63
CA GLY A 53 3.09 -8.17 -31.70
C GLY A 53 1.70 -7.64 -32.06
N ARG A 54 0.72 -8.54 -32.23
CA ARG A 54 -0.67 -8.13 -32.49
C ARG A 54 -1.29 -7.35 -31.33
N TRP A 55 -0.98 -7.73 -30.09
CA TRP A 55 -1.43 -6.97 -28.93
C TRP A 55 -0.87 -5.55 -28.98
N GLN A 56 0.41 -5.40 -29.37
CA GLN A 56 1.02 -4.08 -29.53
C GLN A 56 0.31 -3.24 -30.59
N ASP A 57 -0.01 -3.83 -31.75
CA ASP A 57 -0.70 -3.14 -32.86
C ASP A 57 -2.04 -2.49 -32.42
N PHE A 58 -2.76 -3.13 -31.49
CA PHE A 58 -4.08 -2.65 -31.03
C PHE A 58 -4.03 -1.77 -29.77
N PHE A 59 -3.01 -1.94 -28.93
CA PHE A 59 -3.02 -1.37 -27.57
C PHE A 59 -1.79 -0.53 -27.22
N SER A 60 -0.74 -0.52 -28.05
CA SER A 60 0.38 0.40 -27.87
C SER A 60 0.06 1.74 -28.49
N LEU A 61 0.21 2.82 -27.72
CA LEU A 61 -0.10 4.17 -28.20
C LEU A 61 1.11 4.84 -28.86
N ARG A 62 2.28 4.20 -28.82
CA ARG A 62 3.57 4.75 -29.30
C ARG A 62 3.74 4.87 -30.81
N GLU A 63 3.00 4.10 -31.61
CA GLU A 63 3.10 4.18 -33.08
C GLU A 63 2.16 5.22 -33.70
N LEU A 64 1.28 5.82 -32.89
CA LEU A 64 0.40 6.88 -33.35
C LEU A 64 1.12 8.23 -33.23
N PRO A 65 1.15 9.06 -34.28
CA PRO A 65 1.58 10.45 -34.13
C PRO A 65 0.74 11.12 -33.04
N LEU A 66 1.33 12.07 -32.31
CA LEU A 66 0.62 12.96 -31.37
C LEU A 66 -0.41 13.77 -32.16
N VAL A 67 -1.60 13.20 -32.37
CA VAL A 67 -2.75 13.88 -32.94
C VAL A 67 -3.58 14.40 -31.76
N PRO A 68 -4.04 15.67 -31.78
CA PRO A 68 -4.93 16.19 -30.76
C PRO A 68 -6.21 15.35 -30.69
N HIS A 69 -6.63 15.10 -29.44
CA HIS A 69 -7.75 14.26 -29.01
C HIS A 69 -8.89 14.07 -30.00
N VAL A 70 -9.23 12.80 -30.25
CA VAL A 70 -10.53 12.38 -30.78
C VAL A 70 -11.21 11.48 -29.74
N PRO A 71 -12.47 11.73 -29.34
CA PRO A 71 -13.22 10.82 -28.48
C PRO A 71 -13.26 9.41 -29.08
N SER A 72 -13.21 8.38 -28.23
CA SER A 72 -13.13 6.94 -28.58
C SER A 72 -14.30 6.38 -29.42
N ALA A 73 -15.14 7.23 -30.01
CA ALA A 73 -16.25 6.85 -30.89
C ALA A 73 -15.85 6.71 -32.38
N TYR A 74 -14.62 7.06 -32.78
CA TYR A 74 -14.17 7.01 -34.17
C TYR A 74 -12.76 6.39 -34.31
N VAL A 75 -12.68 5.06 -34.25
CA VAL A 75 -11.56 4.31 -34.85
C VAL A 75 -12.06 3.82 -36.22
N PRO A 76 -11.51 4.31 -37.36
CA PRO A 76 -11.84 3.76 -38.66
C PRO A 76 -11.28 2.32 -38.78
N PRO A 77 -11.88 1.45 -39.60
CA PRO A 77 -11.30 0.14 -39.89
C PRO A 77 -9.97 0.34 -40.62
N VAL A 78 -8.86 -0.09 -40.03
CA VAL A 78 -7.55 -0.12 -40.68
C VAL A 78 -7.52 -1.34 -41.60
N GLU A 79 -7.26 -1.13 -42.90
CA GLU A 79 -7.06 -2.23 -43.85
C GLU A 79 -5.76 -2.99 -43.54
N PRO A 80 -5.76 -4.33 -43.53
CA PRO A 80 -4.60 -5.12 -43.15
C PRO A 80 -3.49 -5.02 -44.21
N SER A 81 -2.30 -4.59 -43.78
CA SER A 81 -1.07 -4.64 -44.57
C SER A 81 -0.59 -6.09 -44.74
N ALA A 82 -0.07 -6.39 -45.94
CA ALA A 82 0.27 -7.73 -46.40
C ALA A 82 1.50 -8.31 -45.69
N THR A 83 1.27 -9.11 -44.64
CA THR A 83 2.21 -10.10 -44.10
C THR A 83 1.55 -11.49 -44.12
N PRO A 84 2.31 -12.59 -44.26
CA PRO A 84 1.73 -13.92 -44.43
C PRO A 84 0.84 -14.28 -43.24
N GLN A 85 -0.46 -14.37 -43.50
CA GLN A 85 -1.51 -14.51 -42.50
C GLN A 85 -1.58 -15.94 -41.96
N ILE A 86 -0.97 -16.20 -40.81
CA ILE A 86 -1.51 -17.21 -39.89
C ILE A 86 -2.78 -16.61 -39.29
N ASN A 87 -3.93 -17.25 -39.56
CA ASN A 87 -5.25 -16.74 -39.23
C ASN A 87 -5.36 -16.43 -37.72
N LEU A 88 -5.62 -15.16 -37.36
CA LEU A 88 -5.84 -14.72 -35.98
C LEU A 88 -6.92 -15.54 -35.27
N GLU A 89 -7.92 -15.99 -36.00
CA GLU A 89 -8.94 -16.87 -35.44
C GLU A 89 -8.34 -18.22 -35.02
N MET A 90 -7.36 -18.78 -35.74
CA MET A 90 -6.71 -20.04 -35.33
C MET A 90 -5.91 -19.86 -34.03
N LEU A 91 -5.16 -18.77 -33.88
CA LEU A 91 -4.41 -18.48 -32.64
C LEU A 91 -5.34 -18.23 -31.46
N LEU A 92 -6.41 -17.46 -31.65
CA LEU A 92 -7.40 -17.20 -30.60
C LEU A 92 -8.21 -18.47 -30.23
N ASN A 93 -8.53 -19.32 -31.21
CA ASN A 93 -9.24 -20.58 -30.99
C ASN A 93 -8.38 -21.64 -30.28
N GLN A 94 -7.05 -21.50 -30.28
CA GLN A 94 -6.16 -22.36 -29.48
C GLN A 94 -6.10 -21.97 -28.00
N VAL A 95 -6.48 -20.72 -27.66
CA VAL A 95 -6.34 -20.15 -26.30
C VAL A 95 -7.68 -20.03 -25.55
N GLY A 96 -8.82 -20.34 -26.19
CA GLY A 96 -10.12 -20.46 -25.52
C GLY A 96 -11.30 -20.80 -26.45
N PRO A 97 -12.46 -21.22 -25.92
CA PRO A 97 -13.63 -21.53 -26.72
C PRO A 97 -14.23 -20.26 -27.38
N PRO A 98 -14.93 -20.40 -28.52
CA PRO A 98 -15.56 -19.27 -29.19
C PRO A 98 -16.74 -18.72 -28.35
N LEU A 99 -16.45 -17.78 -27.45
CA LEU A 99 -17.48 -16.97 -26.82
C LEU A 99 -18.05 -16.01 -27.89
N ALA A 100 -19.31 -16.23 -28.25
CA ALA A 100 -20.03 -15.58 -29.35
C ALA A 100 -20.43 -14.10 -29.09
N ALA A 101 -19.74 -13.37 -28.20
CA ALA A 101 -20.14 -12.01 -27.83
C ALA A 101 -19.00 -11.00 -27.58
N GLY A 102 -17.72 -11.39 -27.71
CA GLY A 102 -16.59 -10.49 -27.49
C GLY A 102 -15.99 -9.97 -28.80
N GLY A 103 -15.81 -8.66 -28.93
CA GLY A 103 -15.06 -8.05 -30.03
C GLY A 103 -13.61 -8.53 -30.10
N GLN A 104 -12.98 -8.44 -31.28
CA GLN A 104 -11.62 -8.92 -31.57
C GLN A 104 -10.57 -8.50 -30.53
N THR A 105 -10.63 -7.25 -30.06
CA THR A 105 -9.72 -6.70 -29.04
C THR A 105 -9.89 -7.36 -27.66
N GLY A 106 -11.12 -7.72 -27.27
CA GLY A 106 -11.37 -8.44 -26.02
C GLY A 106 -10.78 -9.85 -26.03
N ARG A 107 -10.91 -10.56 -27.16
CA ARG A 107 -10.27 -11.87 -27.36
C ARG A 107 -8.76 -11.78 -27.34
N LEU A 108 -8.18 -10.72 -27.93
CA LEU A 108 -6.74 -10.50 -27.94
C LEU A 108 -6.18 -10.21 -26.55
N MET A 109 -6.86 -9.34 -25.77
CA MET A 109 -6.50 -9.04 -24.38
C MET A 109 -6.54 -10.31 -23.50
N GLN A 110 -7.64 -11.08 -23.59
CA GLN A 110 -7.78 -12.33 -22.85
C GLN A 110 -6.76 -13.39 -23.32
N GLY A 111 -6.59 -13.53 -24.64
CA GLY A 111 -5.67 -14.49 -25.23
C GLY A 111 -4.22 -14.26 -24.77
N LEU A 112 -3.76 -13.00 -24.79
CA LEU A 112 -2.43 -12.67 -24.26
C LEU A 112 -2.35 -12.97 -22.76
N GLY A 113 -3.36 -12.59 -21.97
CA GLY A 113 -3.38 -12.85 -20.53
C GLY A 113 -3.31 -14.33 -20.15
N VAL A 114 -4.08 -15.17 -20.84
CA VAL A 114 -4.05 -16.64 -20.63
C VAL A 114 -2.71 -17.23 -21.08
N SER A 115 -2.16 -16.75 -22.18
CA SER A 115 -0.87 -17.25 -22.70
C SER A 115 0.30 -16.87 -21.79
N LEU A 116 0.33 -15.64 -21.27
CA LEU A 116 1.32 -15.20 -20.28
C LEU A 116 1.22 -16.01 -18.98
N TRP A 117 0.01 -16.27 -18.49
CA TRP A 117 -0.21 -17.10 -17.31
C TRP A 117 0.32 -18.53 -17.52
N ASN A 118 -0.07 -19.17 -18.63
CA ASN A 118 0.34 -20.54 -18.93
C ASN A 118 1.85 -20.65 -19.12
N TRP A 119 2.47 -19.61 -19.69
CA TRP A 119 3.91 -19.55 -19.86
C TRP A 119 4.65 -19.42 -18.52
N LEU A 120 4.18 -18.56 -17.61
CA LEU A 120 4.80 -18.31 -16.31
C LEU A 120 4.55 -19.45 -15.30
N PHE A 121 3.32 -19.94 -15.22
CA PHE A 121 2.90 -20.96 -14.25
C PHE A 121 2.78 -22.34 -14.91
N ASP A 122 3.93 -22.83 -15.36
CA ASP A 122 4.10 -24.18 -15.87
C ASP A 122 4.85 -25.07 -14.87
N GLY A 123 4.59 -26.37 -14.92
CA GLY A 123 5.25 -27.38 -14.08
C GLY A 123 5.29 -27.01 -12.58
N PRO A 124 6.49 -27.01 -11.94
CA PRO A 124 6.63 -26.81 -10.50
C PRO A 124 6.20 -25.41 -10.02
N LEU A 125 6.21 -24.40 -10.90
CA LEU A 125 5.79 -23.04 -10.56
C LEU A 125 4.28 -22.96 -10.31
N ARG A 126 3.49 -23.72 -11.09
CA ARG A 126 2.05 -23.83 -10.87
C ARG A 126 1.74 -24.41 -9.50
N SER A 127 2.37 -25.53 -9.15
CA SER A 127 2.19 -26.16 -7.84
C SER A 127 2.62 -25.23 -6.70
N THR A 128 3.65 -24.42 -6.91
CA THR A 128 4.09 -23.43 -5.92
C THR A 128 3.05 -22.34 -5.70
N LEU A 129 2.49 -21.80 -6.78
CA LEU A 129 1.43 -20.80 -6.72
C LEU A 129 0.17 -21.34 -6.04
N GLU A 130 -0.32 -22.50 -6.46
CA GLU A 130 -1.55 -23.11 -5.92
C GLU A 130 -1.46 -23.37 -4.42
N ARG A 131 -0.32 -23.88 -3.94
CA ARG A 131 -0.08 -24.07 -2.50
C ARG A 131 -0.01 -22.74 -1.75
N SER A 132 0.68 -21.74 -2.33
CA SER A 132 0.77 -20.39 -1.74
C SER A 132 -0.61 -19.75 -1.60
N LEU A 133 -1.47 -19.89 -2.62
CA LEU A 133 -2.86 -19.46 -2.60
C LEU A 133 -3.67 -20.21 -1.54
N GLY A 134 -3.52 -21.54 -1.45
CA GLY A 134 -4.17 -22.35 -0.42
C GLY A 134 -3.82 -21.93 1.00
N MET A 135 -2.55 -21.59 1.26
CA MET A 135 -2.11 -21.04 2.55
C MET A 135 -2.73 -19.67 2.83
N ALA A 136 -2.74 -18.78 1.85
CA ALA A 136 -3.33 -17.45 1.96
C ALA A 136 -4.83 -17.52 2.28
N MET A 137 -5.56 -18.39 1.56
CA MET A 137 -6.97 -18.69 1.84
C MET A 137 -7.19 -19.25 3.25
N GLY A 138 -6.32 -20.17 3.71
CA GLY A 138 -6.41 -20.76 5.04
C GLY A 138 -6.13 -19.77 6.19
N LEU A 139 -5.34 -18.73 5.93
CA LEU A 139 -5.02 -17.67 6.89
C LEU A 139 -5.90 -16.43 6.74
N ASP A 140 -6.86 -16.44 5.82
CA ASP A 140 -7.72 -15.31 5.46
C ASP A 140 -6.92 -14.01 5.21
N CYS A 141 -5.80 -14.15 4.48
CA CYS A 141 -4.94 -13.04 4.10
C CYS A 141 -4.64 -13.08 2.60
N PRO A 142 -4.35 -11.94 1.95
CA PRO A 142 -3.94 -11.94 0.56
C PRO A 142 -2.55 -12.55 0.35
N LEU A 143 -2.34 -13.18 -0.81
CA LEU A 143 -1.01 -13.54 -1.31
C LEU A 143 -0.41 -12.38 -2.10
N HIS A 144 0.78 -11.93 -1.75
CA HIS A 144 1.54 -10.97 -2.55
C HIS A 144 2.34 -11.70 -3.62
N LEU A 145 1.99 -11.54 -4.89
CA LEU A 145 2.75 -12.05 -6.03
C LEU A 145 3.67 -10.96 -6.58
N GLN A 146 4.97 -11.21 -6.55
CA GLN A 146 6.00 -10.27 -7.00
C GLN A 146 6.81 -10.83 -8.18
N LEU A 147 6.92 -10.09 -9.28
CA LEU A 147 7.77 -10.46 -10.42
C LEU A 147 9.04 -9.59 -10.50
N ASP A 148 10.20 -10.22 -10.43
CA ASP A 148 11.53 -9.66 -10.70
C ASP A 148 11.89 -9.97 -12.16
N ILE A 149 11.55 -9.05 -13.07
CA ILE A 149 11.75 -9.23 -14.51
C ILE A 149 13.14 -8.71 -14.89
N ARG A 150 14.09 -9.62 -15.10
CA ARG A 150 15.50 -9.28 -15.37
C ARG A 150 15.81 -9.22 -16.86
N ALA A 151 15.09 -10.00 -17.66
CA ALA A 151 15.17 -9.98 -19.11
C ALA A 151 14.51 -8.69 -19.66
N PRO A 152 15.27 -7.75 -20.27
CA PRO A 152 14.77 -6.43 -20.64
C PRO A 152 13.57 -6.43 -21.59
N GLU A 153 13.56 -7.33 -22.57
CA GLU A 153 12.47 -7.50 -23.55
C GLU A 153 11.14 -7.96 -22.92
N LEU A 154 11.19 -8.59 -21.74
CA LEU A 154 10.00 -9.02 -21.03
C LEU A 154 9.38 -7.89 -20.18
N ILE A 155 10.09 -6.78 -19.98
CA ILE A 155 9.61 -5.66 -19.15
C ILE A 155 8.39 -4.97 -19.79
N SER A 156 8.35 -4.84 -21.12
CA SER A 156 7.24 -4.17 -21.81
C SER A 156 5.92 -4.96 -21.78
N LEU A 157 5.98 -6.26 -21.50
CA LEU A 157 4.79 -7.11 -21.47
C LEU A 157 3.82 -6.68 -20.36
N PRO A 158 2.50 -6.74 -20.60
CA PRO A 158 1.48 -6.35 -19.65
C PRO A 158 1.18 -7.48 -18.65
N TRP A 159 2.17 -7.95 -17.88
CA TRP A 159 2.01 -9.06 -16.92
C TRP A 159 0.80 -8.95 -15.98
N GLU A 160 0.34 -7.72 -15.74
CA GLU A 160 -0.87 -7.39 -14.99
C GLU A 160 -2.13 -8.10 -15.53
N ILE A 161 -2.20 -8.37 -16.83
CA ILE A 161 -3.38 -8.96 -17.49
C ILE A 161 -3.44 -10.48 -17.41
N MET A 162 -2.45 -11.14 -16.80
CA MET A 162 -2.40 -12.60 -16.72
C MET A 162 -3.70 -13.19 -16.17
N GLN A 163 -4.18 -14.27 -16.77
CA GLN A 163 -5.43 -14.94 -16.39
C GLN A 163 -5.25 -16.45 -16.33
N PRO A 164 -5.71 -17.14 -15.27
CA PRO A 164 -5.61 -18.59 -15.17
C PRO A 164 -6.32 -19.35 -16.29
N GLU A 165 -7.49 -18.87 -16.67
CA GLU A 165 -8.34 -19.45 -17.70
C GLU A 165 -9.28 -18.36 -18.26
N PRO A 166 -9.83 -18.54 -19.46
CA PRO A 166 -10.82 -17.61 -20.01
C PRO A 166 -11.99 -17.38 -19.05
N GLY A 167 -12.33 -16.11 -18.83
CA GLY A 167 -13.44 -15.69 -17.97
C GLY A 167 -13.08 -15.53 -16.48
N ARG A 168 -11.87 -15.91 -16.04
CA ARG A 168 -11.37 -15.53 -14.72
C ARG A 168 -10.85 -14.09 -14.70
N PRO A 169 -10.93 -13.40 -13.54
CA PRO A 169 -10.30 -12.09 -13.39
C PRO A 169 -8.79 -12.16 -13.63
N ALA A 170 -8.22 -11.09 -14.17
CA ALA A 170 -6.78 -10.94 -14.26
C ALA A 170 -6.14 -10.86 -12.86
N VAL A 171 -4.89 -11.32 -12.74
CA VAL A 171 -4.13 -11.35 -11.47
C VAL A 171 -4.06 -10.00 -10.77
N SER A 172 -4.02 -8.91 -11.55
CA SER A 172 -3.88 -7.57 -11.01
C SER A 172 -5.18 -6.95 -10.48
N LEU A 173 -6.30 -7.68 -10.57
CA LEU A 173 -7.62 -7.23 -10.16
C LEU A 173 -8.07 -7.88 -8.85
N GLY A 174 -7.43 -8.95 -8.38
CA GLY A 174 -7.91 -9.69 -7.21
C GLY A 174 -7.67 -8.96 -5.89
N SER A 175 -8.55 -9.19 -4.90
CA SER A 175 -8.29 -8.83 -3.50
C SER A 175 -7.50 -9.90 -2.75
N GLN A 176 -7.57 -11.15 -3.20
CA GLN A 176 -6.89 -12.33 -2.61
C GLN A 176 -5.46 -12.53 -3.14
N LEU A 177 -5.15 -11.98 -4.31
CA LEU A 177 -3.82 -11.99 -4.89
C LEU A 177 -3.45 -10.55 -5.25
N LEU A 178 -2.44 -10.02 -4.58
CA LEU A 178 -1.94 -8.66 -4.77
C LEU A 178 -0.69 -8.70 -5.65
N PHE A 179 -0.80 -8.14 -6.85
CA PHE A 179 0.25 -8.21 -7.86
C PHE A 179 1.13 -6.95 -7.88
N SER A 180 2.44 -7.13 -7.90
CA SER A 180 3.42 -6.06 -8.14
C SER A 180 4.65 -6.58 -8.88
N ARG A 181 5.38 -5.67 -9.51
CA ARG A 181 6.74 -5.93 -10.00
C ARG A 181 7.75 -5.57 -8.91
N THR A 182 8.96 -6.09 -8.99
CA THR A 182 10.03 -5.82 -8.04
C THR A 182 11.39 -5.92 -8.74
N THR A 183 12.46 -5.65 -8.02
CA THR A 183 13.81 -6.02 -8.44
C THR A 183 14.61 -6.49 -7.24
N SER A 184 15.40 -7.56 -7.41
CA SER A 184 16.30 -8.04 -6.35
C SER A 184 17.61 -7.27 -6.28
N ALA A 185 17.89 -6.41 -7.26
CA ALA A 185 19.08 -5.56 -7.30
C ALA A 185 18.83 -4.28 -6.49
N VAL A 186 18.63 -4.40 -5.19
CA VAL A 186 18.31 -3.29 -4.27
C VAL A 186 19.02 -3.50 -2.94
N ASP A 187 19.43 -2.41 -2.30
CA ASP A 187 19.91 -2.44 -0.93
C ASP A 187 18.75 -2.58 0.06
N ALA A 188 19.04 -3.05 1.28
CA ALA A 188 18.02 -3.17 2.31
C ALA A 188 17.43 -1.79 2.69
N LEU A 189 16.12 -1.75 2.90
CA LEU A 189 15.46 -0.52 3.34
C LEU A 189 15.75 -0.28 4.83
N PRO A 190 15.96 0.99 5.24
CA PRO A 190 15.98 1.33 6.65
C PRO A 190 14.62 1.05 7.28
N PRO A 191 14.53 0.81 8.61
CA PRO A 191 13.26 0.59 9.29
C PRO A 191 12.24 1.69 9.00
N ILE A 192 11.07 1.29 8.51
CA ILE A 192 10.00 2.20 8.10
C ILE A 192 8.98 2.30 9.24
N ALA A 193 8.89 3.46 9.89
CA ALA A 193 7.78 3.77 10.79
C ALA A 193 6.55 4.16 9.97
N LEU A 194 5.36 3.64 10.29
CA LEU A 194 4.13 4.00 9.57
C LEU A 194 3.62 5.39 9.98
N ASP A 195 3.04 6.16 9.04
CA ASP A 195 2.50 7.49 9.31
C ASP A 195 1.06 7.46 9.81
N ARG A 196 0.60 8.59 10.36
CA ARG A 196 -0.79 8.80 10.81
C ARG A 196 -1.64 9.62 9.84
N SER A 197 -1.03 10.19 8.80
CA SER A 197 -1.70 11.01 7.79
C SER A 197 -1.03 10.85 6.43
N LEU A 198 -1.78 11.11 5.36
CA LEU A 198 -1.22 11.22 4.01
C LEU A 198 -0.75 12.65 3.78
N ARG A 199 0.51 12.80 3.37
CA ARG A 199 1.15 14.08 3.10
C ARG A 199 1.78 13.98 1.73
N ILE A 200 1.08 14.52 0.75
CA ILE A 200 1.39 14.40 -0.67
C ILE A 200 2.06 15.68 -1.13
N LEU A 201 3.23 15.56 -1.77
CA LEU A 201 3.78 16.62 -2.61
C LEU A 201 3.34 16.36 -4.05
N LEU A 202 2.46 17.21 -4.56
CA LEU A 202 2.00 17.21 -5.95
C LEU A 202 2.86 18.17 -6.77
N VAL A 203 3.55 17.65 -7.77
CA VAL A 203 4.39 18.40 -8.70
C VAL A 203 3.80 18.30 -10.10
N LEU A 204 3.53 19.44 -10.72
CA LEU A 204 3.18 19.53 -12.13
C LEU A 204 4.39 20.08 -12.88
N GLY A 205 4.88 19.28 -13.83
CA GLY A 205 6.00 19.64 -14.69
C GLY A 205 5.60 20.55 -15.86
N GLU A 206 6.55 20.74 -16.78
CA GLU A 206 6.35 21.58 -17.97
C GLU A 206 5.18 21.08 -18.83
N GLY A 207 4.25 21.98 -19.15
CA GLY A 207 3.04 21.70 -19.93
C GLY A 207 3.16 22.15 -21.38
N GLY A 208 3.99 21.48 -22.19
CA GLY A 208 3.99 21.47 -23.66
C GLY A 208 4.20 22.78 -24.44
N SER A 209 3.89 23.94 -23.87
CA SER A 209 4.14 25.28 -24.43
C SER A 209 4.40 26.23 -23.27
N GLY A 210 5.56 26.89 -23.24
CA GLY A 210 5.90 27.90 -22.22
C GLY A 210 5.10 29.20 -22.32
N SER A 211 3.80 29.11 -22.64
CA SER A 211 2.87 30.23 -22.74
C SER A 211 2.13 30.45 -21.42
N ALA A 212 1.79 31.71 -21.13
CA ALA A 212 1.02 32.05 -19.92
C ALA A 212 -0.34 31.33 -19.85
N ALA A 213 -0.94 30.98 -20.99
CA ALA A 213 -2.18 30.23 -21.06
C ALA A 213 -2.01 28.77 -20.62
N ALA A 214 -0.90 28.12 -20.99
CA ALA A 214 -0.58 26.76 -20.57
C ALA A 214 -0.26 26.69 -19.06
N THR A 215 0.50 27.64 -18.52
CA THR A 215 0.75 27.71 -17.06
C THR A 215 -0.54 27.92 -16.27
N LEU A 216 -1.50 28.70 -16.80
CA LEU A 216 -2.84 28.85 -16.20
C LEU A 216 -3.65 27.55 -16.22
N GLN A 217 -3.56 26.76 -17.29
CA GLN A 217 -4.19 25.44 -17.40
C GLN A 217 -3.59 24.45 -16.40
N LEU A 218 -2.26 24.37 -16.32
CA LEU A 218 -1.57 23.55 -15.31
C LEU A 218 -1.97 23.94 -13.89
N SER A 219 -2.09 25.24 -13.60
CA SER A 219 -2.53 25.70 -12.28
C SER A 219 -3.97 25.27 -11.95
N GLN A 220 -4.86 25.24 -12.96
CA GLN A 220 -6.22 24.73 -12.79
C GLN A 220 -6.24 23.21 -12.60
N GLU A 221 -5.48 22.47 -13.39
CA GLU A 221 -5.29 21.01 -13.23
C GLU A 221 -4.75 20.68 -11.85
N ALA A 222 -3.77 21.45 -11.37
CA ALA A 222 -3.19 21.31 -10.05
C ALA A 222 -4.23 21.52 -8.94
N ALA A 223 -5.11 22.52 -9.11
CA ALA A 223 -6.21 22.77 -8.17
C ALA A 223 -7.24 21.63 -8.19
N VAL A 224 -7.58 21.11 -9.37
CA VAL A 224 -8.49 19.95 -9.53
C VAL A 224 -7.90 18.71 -8.87
N LEU A 225 -6.65 18.38 -9.15
CA LEU A 225 -5.94 17.23 -8.57
C LEU A 225 -5.79 17.35 -7.06
N LYS A 226 -5.39 18.53 -6.57
CA LYS A 226 -5.30 18.81 -5.13
C LYS A 226 -6.65 18.58 -4.46
N HIS A 227 -7.70 19.19 -4.99
CA HIS A 227 -9.04 19.08 -4.45
C HIS A 227 -9.55 17.63 -4.51
N LEU A 228 -9.29 16.91 -5.60
CA LEU A 228 -9.64 15.50 -5.73
C LEU A 228 -8.92 14.65 -4.68
N LEU A 229 -7.61 14.83 -4.50
CA LEU A 229 -6.81 14.08 -3.53
C LEU A 229 -7.24 14.37 -2.08
N GLU A 230 -7.57 15.63 -1.76
CA GLU A 230 -8.07 16.01 -0.44
C GLU A 230 -9.51 15.51 -0.22
N GLN A 231 -10.43 15.71 -1.17
CA GLN A 231 -11.84 15.32 -1.05
C GLN A 231 -12.11 13.82 -1.09
N SER A 232 -11.27 13.06 -1.80
CA SER A 232 -11.40 11.59 -1.84
C SER A 232 -11.25 10.96 -0.46
N THR A 233 -10.77 11.73 0.52
CA THR A 233 -10.63 11.33 1.91
C THR A 233 -11.79 11.77 2.82
N SER A 234 -12.69 12.64 2.34
CA SER A 234 -13.73 13.27 3.17
C SER A 234 -15.13 12.69 2.98
N ARG A 235 -15.38 11.90 1.92
CA ARG A 235 -16.72 11.43 1.50
C ARG A 235 -17.18 10.11 2.14
N LEU A 236 -16.38 9.52 3.02
CA LEU A 236 -16.68 8.28 3.73
C LEU A 236 -16.64 8.57 5.24
N GLY A 237 -17.52 7.92 6.02
CA GLY A 237 -17.71 8.19 7.44
C GLY A 237 -16.40 8.45 8.21
N ALA A 238 -16.40 9.52 9.01
CA ALA A 238 -15.22 10.18 9.59
C ALA A 238 -14.27 9.28 10.43
N ALA A 239 -14.68 8.06 10.78
CA ALA A 239 -13.90 7.17 11.64
C ALA A 239 -12.81 6.36 10.91
N ALA A 240 -12.89 6.15 9.59
CA ALA A 240 -12.02 5.20 8.89
C ALA A 240 -10.93 5.84 8.00
N VAL A 241 -11.01 7.13 7.70
CA VAL A 241 -10.15 7.79 6.71
C VAL A 241 -9.15 8.74 7.38
N VAL A 242 -7.87 8.70 7.00
CA VAL A 242 -6.89 9.66 7.54
C VAL A 242 -7.02 11.04 6.90
N PRO A 243 -6.59 12.11 7.61
CA PRO A 243 -6.34 13.40 6.98
C PRO A 243 -5.35 13.26 5.82
N CYS A 244 -5.71 13.84 4.67
CA CYS A 244 -4.83 13.99 3.51
C CYS A 244 -4.50 15.47 3.34
N GLN A 245 -3.21 15.78 3.26
CA GLN A 245 -2.68 17.13 3.04
C GLN A 245 -1.91 17.14 1.74
N VAL A 246 -2.25 18.06 0.84
CA VAL A 246 -1.58 18.18 -0.46
C VAL A 246 -0.88 19.54 -0.56
N SER A 247 0.44 19.49 -0.74
CA SER A 247 1.24 20.66 -1.13
C SER A 247 1.53 20.59 -2.62
N THR A 248 1.37 21.71 -3.32
CA THR A 248 1.45 21.75 -4.79
C THR A 248 2.61 22.63 -5.24
N LEU A 249 3.37 22.15 -6.21
CA LEU A 249 4.35 22.92 -6.99
C LEU A 249 3.98 22.84 -8.47
N VAL A 250 3.86 23.99 -9.12
CA VAL A 250 3.61 24.10 -10.57
C VAL A 250 4.87 24.65 -11.20
N GLU A 251 5.40 23.91 -12.17
CA GLU A 251 6.62 24.21 -12.90
C GLU A 251 7.81 24.64 -11.99
N PRO A 252 8.16 23.88 -10.93
CA PRO A 252 9.22 24.29 -10.02
C PRO A 252 10.61 24.17 -10.64
N ASP A 253 11.54 25.05 -10.25
CA ASP A 253 12.96 24.77 -10.47
C ASP A 253 13.47 23.64 -9.54
N THR A 254 14.61 23.02 -9.89
CA THR A 254 15.20 21.92 -9.11
C THR A 254 15.44 22.32 -7.65
N LYS A 255 15.89 23.56 -7.41
CA LYS A 255 16.21 24.03 -6.06
C LYS A 255 14.95 24.12 -5.19
N THR A 256 13.86 24.60 -5.74
CA THR A 256 12.54 24.75 -5.10
C THR A 256 11.96 23.40 -4.78
N LEU A 257 12.04 22.45 -5.73
CA LEU A 257 11.62 21.07 -5.53
C LEU A 257 12.38 20.43 -4.36
N VAL A 258 13.72 20.46 -4.40
CA VAL A 258 14.58 19.85 -3.36
C VAL A 258 14.34 20.52 -2.01
N THR A 259 14.33 21.85 -1.96
CA THR A 259 14.11 22.60 -0.71
C THR A 259 12.75 22.28 -0.10
N THR A 260 11.71 22.11 -0.93
CA THR A 260 10.37 21.76 -0.47
C THR A 260 10.34 20.33 0.07
N LEU A 261 10.94 19.38 -0.64
CA LEU A 261 11.06 17.99 -0.19
C LEU A 261 11.83 17.84 1.13
N GLU A 262 12.90 18.61 1.33
CA GLU A 262 13.73 18.55 2.54
C GLU A 262 13.08 19.22 3.76
N ARG A 263 12.34 20.32 3.53
CA ARG A 263 11.64 21.04 4.61
C ARG A 263 10.29 20.42 4.96
N GLY A 264 9.65 19.79 3.98
CA GLY A 264 8.37 19.12 4.15
C GLY A 264 8.53 17.74 4.78
N GLN A 265 7.45 17.23 5.35
CA GLN A 265 7.38 15.85 5.84
C GLN A 265 6.43 15.06 4.95
N PHE A 266 6.82 14.87 3.69
CA PHE A 266 5.99 14.14 2.71
C PHE A 266 6.22 12.64 2.82
N ASN A 267 5.17 11.85 2.59
CA ASN A 267 5.26 10.39 2.49
C ASN A 267 4.85 9.85 1.12
N VAL A 268 4.16 10.68 0.32
CA VAL A 268 3.87 10.42 -1.08
C VAL A 268 4.40 11.57 -1.94
N PHE A 269 5.12 11.22 -3.00
CA PHE A 269 5.49 12.14 -4.08
C PHE A 269 4.61 11.84 -5.29
N PHE A 270 3.98 12.84 -5.86
CA PHE A 270 3.15 12.71 -7.05
C PHE A 270 3.66 13.67 -8.11
N TYR A 271 4.02 13.14 -9.27
CA TYR A 271 4.45 13.93 -10.42
C TYR A 271 3.51 13.69 -11.62
N ALA A 272 3.04 14.77 -12.21
CA ALA A 272 2.35 14.79 -13.49
C ALA A 272 3.10 15.71 -14.45
N GLY A 273 3.40 15.23 -15.65
CA GLY A 273 4.11 16.03 -16.64
C GLY A 273 4.78 15.19 -17.71
N HIS A 274 5.58 15.86 -18.53
CA HIS A 274 6.33 15.21 -19.59
C HIS A 274 7.70 14.73 -19.12
N GLY A 275 8.21 13.75 -19.84
CA GLY A 275 9.58 13.31 -19.71
C GLY A 275 10.01 12.49 -20.91
N VAL A 276 11.26 12.07 -20.93
CA VAL A 276 11.79 11.19 -21.97
C VAL A 276 12.59 10.03 -21.35
N PRO A 277 12.52 8.82 -21.92
CA PRO A 277 13.41 7.73 -21.54
C PRO A 277 14.89 8.11 -21.68
N ALA A 278 15.71 7.63 -20.75
CA ALA A 278 17.16 7.76 -20.75
C ALA A 278 17.74 6.71 -19.76
N PRO A 279 19.03 6.34 -19.86
CA PRO A 279 19.58 5.22 -19.08
C PRO A 279 19.46 5.38 -17.56
N ASP A 280 19.49 6.62 -17.06
CA ASP A 280 19.47 6.95 -15.62
C ASP A 280 18.04 7.15 -15.07
N GLY A 281 17.08 6.38 -15.60
CA GLY A 281 15.66 6.48 -15.20
C GLY A 281 14.90 7.56 -15.96
N GLY A 282 15.44 8.02 -17.08
CA GLY A 282 14.88 9.10 -17.90
C GLY A 282 15.04 10.50 -17.32
N LEU A 283 14.51 11.47 -18.07
CA LEU A 283 14.49 12.89 -17.72
C LEU A 283 13.04 13.34 -17.49
N LEU A 284 12.78 13.95 -16.35
CA LEU A 284 11.51 14.56 -15.98
C LEU A 284 11.62 16.07 -16.17
N PHE A 285 10.75 16.66 -16.98
CA PHE A 285 10.77 18.10 -17.24
C PHE A 285 10.02 18.83 -16.14
N LEU A 286 10.74 19.66 -15.37
CA LEU A 286 10.14 20.39 -14.26
C LEU A 286 9.57 21.73 -14.73
N GLN A 287 10.34 22.47 -15.52
CA GLN A 287 9.96 23.74 -16.15
C GLN A 287 10.80 23.91 -17.43
N ALA A 288 10.47 24.90 -18.25
CA ALA A 288 11.20 25.20 -19.48
C ALA A 288 12.73 25.22 -19.27
N GLY A 289 13.44 24.32 -19.96
CA GLY A 289 14.89 24.20 -19.91
C GLY A 289 15.47 23.59 -18.63
N THR A 290 14.62 23.10 -17.71
CA THR A 290 15.03 22.42 -16.48
C THR A 290 14.47 21.00 -16.45
N ALA A 291 15.37 20.02 -16.52
CA ALA A 291 15.04 18.62 -16.37
C ALA A 291 15.77 18.03 -15.15
N LEU A 292 15.21 16.96 -14.59
CA LEU A 292 15.81 16.19 -13.52
C LEU A 292 15.84 14.71 -13.93
N SER A 293 16.99 14.05 -13.76
CA SER A 293 17.05 12.61 -14.03
C SER A 293 16.33 11.79 -12.97
N GLY A 294 15.88 10.59 -13.34
CA GLY A 294 15.31 9.63 -12.39
C GLY A 294 16.26 9.31 -11.23
N MET A 295 17.54 9.12 -11.53
CA MET A 295 18.60 8.89 -10.53
C MET A 295 18.73 10.07 -9.55
N GLU A 296 18.84 11.31 -10.04
CA GLU A 296 18.95 12.49 -9.18
C GLU A 296 17.71 12.67 -8.30
N LEU A 297 16.51 12.46 -8.87
CA LEU A 297 15.27 12.51 -8.11
C LEU A 297 15.25 11.43 -7.03
N ALA A 298 15.64 10.19 -7.36
CA ALA A 298 15.63 9.08 -6.41
C ALA A 298 16.51 9.34 -5.18
N GLN A 299 17.68 9.95 -5.37
CA GLN A 299 18.57 10.35 -4.26
C GLN A 299 17.87 11.30 -3.28
N VAL A 300 17.12 12.27 -3.80
CA VAL A 300 16.37 13.22 -2.97
C VAL A 300 15.20 12.53 -2.28
N LEU A 301 14.42 11.71 -3.00
CA LEU A 301 13.25 11.02 -2.45
C LEU A 301 13.64 10.04 -1.34
N ALA A 302 14.69 9.25 -1.54
CA ALA A 302 15.20 8.30 -0.57
C ALA A 302 15.74 9.00 0.69
N ARG A 303 16.51 10.09 0.51
CA ARG A 303 17.01 10.91 1.63
C ARG A 303 15.88 11.53 2.45
N CYS A 304 14.81 11.97 1.79
CA CYS A 304 13.60 12.49 2.44
C CYS A 304 12.67 11.40 2.99
N ARG A 305 13.04 10.12 2.86
CA ARG A 305 12.28 8.95 3.36
C ARG A 305 10.85 8.87 2.83
N LEU A 306 10.65 9.28 1.58
CA LEU A 306 9.39 9.08 0.88
C LEU A 306 9.13 7.59 0.66
N ARG A 307 7.87 7.17 0.78
CA ARG A 307 7.49 5.75 0.72
C ARG A 307 6.87 5.35 -0.61
N LEU A 308 6.18 6.29 -1.23
CA LEU A 308 5.51 6.08 -2.50
C LEU A 308 5.82 7.25 -3.44
N ALA A 309 6.28 6.94 -4.63
CA ALA A 309 6.37 7.90 -5.73
C ALA A 309 5.40 7.48 -6.84
N VAL A 310 4.55 8.41 -7.29
CA VAL A 310 3.54 8.18 -8.33
C VAL A 310 3.84 9.08 -9.51
N PHE A 311 4.00 8.50 -10.69
CA PHE A 311 4.34 9.18 -11.93
C PHE A 311 3.24 9.00 -12.97
N ASN A 312 2.53 10.09 -13.25
CA ASN A 312 1.64 10.20 -14.40
C ASN A 312 2.42 10.74 -15.61
N THR A 313 3.28 9.89 -16.17
CA THR A 313 4.20 10.21 -17.29
C THR A 313 4.26 9.04 -18.26
N CYS A 314 4.22 9.28 -19.57
CA CYS A 314 3.94 8.28 -20.62
C CYS A 314 4.97 7.15 -20.86
N TRP A 315 5.89 6.87 -19.95
CA TRP A 315 6.93 5.85 -20.12
C TRP A 315 7.60 5.38 -18.82
N GLY A 316 7.20 5.86 -17.64
CA GLY A 316 7.97 5.65 -16.42
C GLY A 316 8.16 4.19 -16.01
N ALA A 317 7.33 3.26 -16.53
CA ALA A 317 7.48 1.82 -16.34
C ALA A 317 8.16 1.08 -17.51
N GLN A 318 8.70 1.81 -18.49
CA GLN A 318 9.43 1.25 -19.64
C GLN A 318 10.93 1.56 -19.59
N PRO A 319 11.77 0.60 -19.98
CA PRO A 319 13.21 0.82 -20.11
C PRO A 319 13.56 1.71 -21.31
N ASP A 320 14.71 2.37 -21.24
CA ASP A 320 15.35 3.06 -22.36
C ASP A 320 15.83 2.04 -23.42
N GLN A 321 15.89 2.49 -24.67
CA GLN A 321 16.34 1.70 -25.80
C GLN A 321 17.41 2.45 -26.58
N ARG A 322 18.55 1.81 -26.83
CA ARG A 322 19.62 2.34 -27.68
C ARG A 322 19.95 1.35 -28.78
N GLN A 323 19.96 1.81 -30.03
CA GLN A 323 20.27 0.97 -31.21
C GLN A 323 19.43 -0.31 -31.24
N ASN A 324 18.13 -0.21 -30.92
CA ASN A 324 17.19 -1.33 -30.83
C ASN A 324 17.53 -2.37 -29.75
N GLN A 325 18.40 -2.05 -28.80
CA GLN A 325 18.69 -2.84 -27.61
C GLN A 325 18.10 -2.17 -26.38
N VAL A 326 17.34 -2.93 -25.61
CA VAL A 326 16.74 -2.46 -24.35
C VAL A 326 17.82 -2.43 -23.27
N ILE A 327 17.95 -1.30 -22.57
CA ILE A 327 18.92 -1.15 -21.48
C ILE A 327 18.28 -1.72 -20.20
N PRO A 328 18.87 -2.75 -19.57
CA PRO A 328 18.36 -3.30 -18.32
C PRO A 328 18.29 -2.24 -17.21
N ARG A 329 17.23 -2.25 -16.39
CA ARG A 329 17.08 -1.40 -15.19
C ARG A 329 17.16 0.10 -15.45
N SER A 330 16.70 0.54 -16.63
CA SER A 330 16.72 1.95 -17.03
C SER A 330 15.35 2.62 -16.94
N SER A 331 14.28 1.87 -16.59
CA SER A 331 12.98 2.51 -16.35
C SER A 331 13.02 3.37 -15.09
N LEU A 332 12.23 4.45 -15.08
CA LEU A 332 12.13 5.35 -13.92
C LEU A 332 11.76 4.56 -12.65
N ALA A 333 10.81 3.64 -12.76
CA ALA A 333 10.38 2.83 -11.62
C ALA A 333 11.49 1.91 -11.06
N GLU A 334 12.25 1.24 -11.92
CA GLU A 334 13.39 0.41 -11.50
C GLU A 334 14.51 1.24 -10.86
N VAL A 335 14.85 2.40 -11.46
CA VAL A 335 15.92 3.27 -10.95
C VAL A 335 15.56 3.85 -9.59
N LEU A 336 14.33 4.31 -9.40
CA LEU A 336 13.90 4.81 -8.09
C LEU A 336 13.89 3.71 -7.03
N LEU A 337 13.43 2.51 -7.39
CA LEU A 337 13.43 1.35 -6.49
C LEU A 337 14.87 0.96 -6.10
N HIS A 338 15.78 0.92 -7.08
CA HIS A 338 17.21 0.64 -6.91
C HIS A 338 17.87 1.58 -5.90
N HIS A 339 17.51 2.86 -5.94
CA HIS A 339 18.04 3.89 -5.05
C HIS A 339 17.27 4.06 -3.73
N GLY A 340 16.39 3.11 -3.38
CA GLY A 340 15.80 3.02 -2.05
C GLY A 340 14.45 3.72 -1.88
N VAL A 341 13.76 4.07 -2.96
CA VAL A 341 12.34 4.46 -2.89
C VAL A 341 11.49 3.19 -2.71
N PRO A 342 10.75 3.02 -1.59
CA PRO A 342 10.11 1.73 -1.26
C PRO A 342 9.04 1.23 -2.24
N ALA A 343 8.28 2.13 -2.85
CA ALA A 343 7.30 1.80 -3.87
C ALA A 343 7.22 2.91 -4.92
N VAL A 344 7.11 2.50 -6.18
CA VAL A 344 7.00 3.39 -7.33
C VAL A 344 5.85 2.93 -8.22
N LEU A 345 4.97 3.86 -8.55
CA LEU A 345 3.88 3.65 -9.48
C LEU A 345 4.16 4.50 -10.71
N ALA A 346 4.25 3.87 -11.87
CA ALA A 346 4.52 4.58 -13.12
C ALA A 346 3.67 4.03 -14.26
N MET A 347 3.37 4.87 -15.25
CA MET A 347 2.60 4.46 -16.42
C MET A 347 3.50 3.73 -17.43
N ARG A 348 2.99 2.62 -18.00
CA ARG A 348 3.61 1.91 -19.10
C ARG A 348 3.55 2.71 -20.40
N ASP A 349 2.44 3.39 -20.65
CA ASP A 349 2.21 4.19 -21.86
C ASP A 349 1.36 5.43 -21.52
N SER A 350 1.04 6.24 -22.51
CA SER A 350 0.14 7.39 -22.36
C SER A 350 -1.22 6.98 -21.82
N ILE A 351 -1.75 7.75 -20.89
CA ILE A 351 -3.08 7.57 -20.31
C ILE A 351 -3.89 8.83 -20.58
N ALA A 352 -5.18 8.70 -20.92
CA ALA A 352 -6.03 9.87 -21.12
C ALA A 352 -6.31 10.58 -19.80
N ASP A 353 -6.49 11.90 -19.82
CA ASP A 353 -6.67 12.69 -18.59
C ASP A 353 -7.84 12.22 -17.73
N GLU A 354 -8.99 11.89 -18.35
CA GLU A 354 -10.16 11.38 -17.64
C GLU A 354 -9.88 10.05 -16.93
N GLU A 355 -9.13 9.16 -17.61
CA GLU A 355 -8.73 7.85 -17.06
C GLU A 355 -7.73 8.02 -15.93
N ALA A 356 -6.76 8.93 -16.09
CA ALA A 356 -5.78 9.24 -15.07
C ALA A 356 -6.44 9.85 -13.82
N LEU A 357 -7.37 10.80 -14.00
CA LEU A 357 -8.13 11.39 -12.88
C LEU A 357 -8.96 10.33 -12.14
N SER A 358 -9.68 9.48 -12.88
CA SER A 358 -10.43 8.35 -12.33
C SER A 358 -9.54 7.40 -11.53
N PHE A 359 -8.36 7.07 -12.07
CA PHE A 359 -7.36 6.24 -11.40
C PHE A 359 -6.85 6.88 -10.10
N ILE A 360 -6.40 8.14 -10.16
CA ILE A 360 -5.83 8.87 -9.03
C ILE A 360 -6.84 8.99 -7.89
N GLN A 361 -8.12 9.22 -8.22
CA GLN A 361 -9.19 9.32 -7.24
C GLN A 361 -9.33 8.05 -6.42
N VAL A 362 -9.46 6.91 -7.09
CA VAL A 362 -9.65 5.62 -6.43
C VAL A 362 -8.39 5.18 -5.68
N LEU A 363 -7.21 5.43 -6.26
CA LEU A 363 -5.93 5.14 -5.60
C LEU A 363 -5.81 5.95 -4.29
N ALA A 364 -6.02 7.27 -4.34
CA ALA A 364 -5.90 8.14 -3.17
C ALA A 364 -6.93 7.78 -2.09
N GLN A 365 -8.15 7.45 -2.50
CA GLN A 365 -9.18 6.96 -1.59
C GLN A 365 -8.75 5.66 -0.89
N GLY A 366 -8.22 4.68 -1.63
CA GLY A 366 -7.74 3.41 -1.08
C GLY A 366 -6.58 3.63 -0.09
N LEU A 367 -5.59 4.44 -0.46
CA LEU A 367 -4.49 4.80 0.44
C LEU A 367 -5.00 5.48 1.72
N ALA A 368 -5.97 6.39 1.61
CA ALA A 368 -6.52 7.10 2.76
C ALA A 368 -7.33 6.19 3.70
N GLN A 369 -7.88 5.09 3.16
CA GLN A 369 -8.51 4.01 3.90
C GLN A 369 -7.51 3.00 4.48
N ARG A 370 -6.20 3.31 4.47
CA ARG A 370 -5.10 2.45 4.98
C ARG A 370 -4.93 1.14 4.22
N GLN A 371 -5.45 1.05 3.00
CA GLN A 371 -5.10 -0.05 2.13
C GLN A 371 -3.60 0.00 1.81
N SER A 372 -2.96 -1.15 1.67
CA SER A 372 -1.62 -1.22 1.08
C SER A 372 -1.63 -0.64 -0.33
N VAL A 373 -0.49 -0.17 -0.83
CA VAL A 373 -0.38 0.36 -2.20
C VAL A 373 -0.90 -0.66 -3.23
N ALA A 374 -0.59 -1.95 -3.06
CA ALA A 374 -1.07 -3.00 -3.95
C ALA A 374 -2.60 -3.19 -3.91
N GLN A 375 -3.24 -3.08 -2.74
CA GLN A 375 -4.70 -3.15 -2.61
C GLN A 375 -5.40 -1.94 -3.24
N ALA A 376 -4.87 -0.73 -2.97
CA ALA A 376 -5.39 0.50 -3.58
C ALA A 376 -5.24 0.45 -5.11
N MET A 377 -4.13 -0.10 -5.59
CA MET A 377 -3.86 -0.32 -7.01
C MET A 377 -4.85 -1.31 -7.64
N ALA A 378 -5.10 -2.46 -7.01
CA ALA A 378 -6.08 -3.44 -7.50
C ALA A 378 -7.48 -2.84 -7.59
N THR A 379 -7.90 -2.09 -6.56
CA THR A 379 -9.19 -1.38 -6.53
C THR A 379 -9.30 -0.36 -7.66
N ALA A 380 -8.24 0.44 -7.89
CA ALA A 380 -8.21 1.42 -8.97
C ALA A 380 -8.29 0.75 -10.36
N ARG A 381 -7.58 -0.37 -10.58
CA ARG A 381 -7.70 -1.14 -11.83
C ARG A 381 -9.09 -1.71 -12.03
N GLN A 382 -9.72 -2.28 -10.99
CA GLN A 382 -11.10 -2.75 -11.06
C GLN A 382 -12.06 -1.62 -11.46
N HIS A 383 -11.89 -0.43 -10.88
CA HIS A 383 -12.72 0.73 -11.21
C HIS A 383 -12.57 1.13 -12.68
N LEU A 384 -11.34 1.30 -13.16
CA LEU A 384 -11.07 1.62 -14.57
C LEU A 384 -11.66 0.56 -15.50
N LEU A 385 -11.48 -0.73 -15.19
CA LEU A 385 -12.06 -1.82 -15.98
C LEU A 385 -13.59 -1.76 -16.02
N THR A 386 -14.22 -1.41 -14.91
CA THR A 386 -15.69 -1.31 -14.81
C THR A 386 -16.22 -0.13 -15.62
N VAL A 387 -15.53 1.01 -15.58
CA VAL A 387 -15.92 2.24 -16.29
C VAL A 387 -15.65 2.15 -17.80
N TYR A 388 -14.45 1.68 -18.18
CA TYR A 388 -13.96 1.73 -19.56
C TYR A 388 -14.03 0.40 -20.32
N ARG A 389 -14.39 -0.70 -19.64
CA ARG A 389 -14.43 -2.10 -20.14
C ARG A 389 -13.08 -2.82 -20.17
N PHE A 390 -13.16 -4.16 -20.19
CA PHE A 390 -12.01 -5.07 -20.15
C PHE A 390 -11.03 -4.88 -21.30
N ASN A 391 -11.52 -4.63 -22.51
CA ASN A 391 -10.69 -4.46 -23.71
C ASN A 391 -10.15 -3.03 -23.88
N HIS A 392 -10.31 -2.15 -22.88
CA HIS A 392 -9.71 -0.83 -22.85
C HIS A 392 -8.37 -0.88 -22.10
N PRO A 393 -7.26 -0.34 -22.64
CA PRO A 393 -5.93 -0.53 -22.03
C PRO A 393 -5.73 0.23 -20.72
N ALA A 394 -6.53 1.26 -20.42
CA ALA A 394 -6.38 2.15 -19.25
C ALA A 394 -6.06 1.44 -17.93
N TRP A 395 -6.75 0.34 -17.59
CA TRP A 395 -6.53 -0.39 -16.34
C TRP A 395 -5.21 -1.18 -16.30
N THR A 396 -4.57 -1.37 -17.46
CA THR A 396 -3.30 -2.07 -17.63
C THR A 396 -2.10 -1.13 -17.64
N LEU A 397 -2.32 0.19 -17.76
CA LEU A 397 -1.27 1.18 -17.93
C LEU A 397 -0.47 1.47 -16.66
N PRO A 398 -1.09 1.67 -15.48
CA PRO A 398 -0.30 1.94 -14.29
C PRO A 398 0.34 0.63 -13.80
N VAL A 399 1.63 0.68 -13.53
CA VAL A 399 2.47 -0.44 -13.10
C VAL A 399 3.05 -0.10 -11.73
N LEU A 400 2.90 -1.04 -10.79
CA LEU A 400 3.42 -0.91 -9.43
C LEU A 400 4.71 -1.71 -9.30
N TYR A 401 5.80 -1.02 -8.99
CA TYR A 401 7.05 -1.60 -8.53
C TYR A 401 7.15 -1.44 -7.01
N GLN A 402 7.46 -2.51 -6.30
CA GLN A 402 7.55 -2.52 -4.85
C GLN A 402 8.84 -3.19 -4.38
N HIS A 403 9.48 -2.61 -3.37
CA HIS A 403 10.71 -3.13 -2.83
C HIS A 403 10.45 -4.50 -2.16
N PRO A 404 11.36 -5.49 -2.31
CA PRO A 404 11.23 -6.83 -1.72
C PRO A 404 10.90 -6.89 -0.23
N GLN A 405 11.35 -5.89 0.55
CA GLN A 405 11.18 -5.79 1.99
C GLN A 405 10.05 -4.83 2.42
N PHE A 406 9.37 -4.20 1.46
CA PHE A 406 8.28 -3.27 1.74
C PHE A 406 6.94 -3.96 1.54
N GLU A 407 6.09 -3.96 2.56
CA GLU A 407 4.76 -4.60 2.53
C GLU A 407 3.70 -3.75 1.80
N GLY A 408 4.03 -2.49 1.49
CA GLY A 408 3.12 -1.57 0.80
C GLY A 408 2.22 -0.77 1.74
N THR A 409 2.34 -0.91 3.06
CA THR A 409 1.55 -0.14 4.03
C THR A 409 2.16 1.24 4.25
N LEU A 410 1.38 2.30 4.02
CA LEU A 410 1.83 3.69 4.26
C LEU A 410 1.44 4.21 5.63
N LEU A 411 0.29 3.76 6.14
CA LEU A 411 -0.37 4.33 7.31
C LEU A 411 -0.50 3.30 8.42
N GLN A 412 -0.49 3.77 9.67
CA GLN A 412 -0.75 2.91 10.82
C GLN A 412 -2.14 2.26 10.68
N PRO A 413 -2.25 0.94 10.91
CA PRO A 413 -3.54 0.28 11.01
C PRO A 413 -4.43 1.04 11.99
N MET A 414 -5.73 1.01 11.74
CA MET A 414 -6.68 1.48 12.73
C MET A 414 -6.55 0.53 13.92
N ASP A 415 -6.11 1.02 15.07
CA ASP A 415 -6.27 0.27 16.31
C ASP A 415 -7.76 -0.08 16.36
N LEU A 416 -8.08 -1.37 16.27
CA LEU A 416 -9.42 -1.85 16.53
C LEU A 416 -9.69 -1.53 17.99
N ALA A 417 -10.16 -0.30 18.24
CA ALA A 417 -10.88 0.03 19.44
C ALA A 417 -12.03 -0.96 19.48
N VAL A 418 -11.90 -1.95 20.36
CA VAL A 418 -12.95 -2.91 20.70
C VAL A 418 -14.24 -2.11 20.87
N THR A 419 -15.18 -2.30 19.95
CA THR A 419 -16.58 -1.82 19.95
C THR A 419 -16.84 -0.64 20.90
N GLN A 420 -16.44 0.57 20.50
CA GLN A 420 -16.99 1.78 21.11
C GLN A 420 -18.14 2.31 20.24
N LEU A 421 -19.33 2.39 20.84
CA LEU A 421 -20.55 2.87 20.20
C LEU A 421 -20.41 4.36 19.80
N PRO A 422 -21.02 4.81 18.69
CA PRO A 422 -20.87 6.19 18.21
C PRO A 422 -21.55 7.17 19.17
N GLY A 423 -20.78 8.11 19.71
CA GLY A 423 -21.26 9.15 20.63
C GLY A 423 -20.24 9.66 21.66
N GLN A 424 -19.11 8.97 21.84
CA GLN A 424 -18.02 9.43 22.71
C GLN A 424 -16.93 10.16 21.92
N GLU A 425 -17.19 11.41 21.52
CA GLU A 425 -16.09 12.36 21.38
C GLU A 425 -15.71 12.83 22.78
N MET A 426 -14.87 12.05 23.48
CA MET A 426 -14.27 12.55 24.72
C MET A 426 -13.15 13.52 24.35
N SER A 427 -13.42 14.81 24.59
CA SER A 427 -12.40 15.86 24.69
C SER A 427 -11.17 15.35 25.43
N ARG A 428 -9.98 15.71 24.94
CA ARG A 428 -8.70 15.51 25.61
C ARG A 428 -8.83 15.84 27.10
N SER A 429 -8.93 14.82 27.94
CA SER A 429 -8.90 14.98 29.39
C SER A 429 -8.11 13.81 29.97
N GLN A 430 -6.94 14.17 30.48
CA GLN A 430 -6.07 13.47 31.43
C GLN A 430 -6.29 11.95 31.57
N THR A 431 -5.31 11.15 31.14
CA THR A 431 -5.37 9.68 31.21
C THR A 431 -5.25 9.20 32.67
N PRO A 432 -6.21 8.43 33.21
CA PRO A 432 -6.08 7.80 34.51
C PRO A 432 -5.03 6.69 34.48
N VAL A 433 -4.19 6.66 35.51
CA VAL A 433 -3.06 5.75 35.66
C VAL A 433 -3.04 5.16 37.06
N MET A 434 -2.57 3.93 37.18
CA MET A 434 -2.06 3.40 38.43
C MET A 434 -0.57 3.74 38.53
N ARG A 435 -0.13 4.34 39.63
CA ARG A 435 1.28 4.73 39.85
C ARG A 435 1.83 4.01 41.07
N CYS A 436 3.04 3.47 40.97
CA CYS A 436 3.75 2.93 42.14
C CYS A 436 4.17 4.08 43.06
N VAL A 437 3.79 4.01 44.34
CA VAL A 437 4.13 5.06 45.33
C VAL A 437 5.62 5.09 45.60
N ASP A 438 6.25 3.91 45.75
CA ASP A 438 7.69 3.81 46.05
C ASP A 438 8.59 4.14 44.84
N GLN A 439 8.05 4.02 43.62
CA GLN A 439 8.75 4.30 42.36
C GLN A 439 7.83 5.05 41.39
N PRO A 440 7.69 6.38 41.53
CA PRO A 440 6.73 7.18 40.75
C PRO A 440 6.91 7.13 39.22
N THR A 441 8.08 6.70 38.74
CA THR A 441 8.36 6.47 37.31
C THR A 441 7.66 5.24 36.75
N ARG A 442 7.19 4.33 37.61
CA ARG A 442 6.47 3.12 37.22
C ARG A 442 4.96 3.39 37.27
N LEU A 443 4.39 3.57 36.08
CA LEU A 443 2.97 3.88 35.88
C LEU A 443 2.35 2.92 34.87
N TRP A 444 1.08 2.59 35.09
CA TRP A 444 0.28 1.72 34.25
C TRP A 444 -0.97 2.48 33.82
N ARG A 445 -1.09 2.70 32.51
CA ARG A 445 -2.19 3.50 31.95
C ARG A 445 -3.45 2.66 31.86
N MET A 446 -4.57 3.23 32.28
CA MET A 446 -5.87 2.61 32.07
C MET A 446 -6.31 2.83 30.61
N GLY A 447 -6.16 1.79 29.78
CA GLY A 447 -6.57 1.81 28.38
C GLY A 447 -8.04 1.45 28.22
N GLY A 448 -8.80 2.21 27.41
CA GLY A 448 -10.19 1.88 27.10
C GLY A 448 -11.16 1.87 28.29
N GLY A 449 -10.80 2.51 29.41
CA GLY A 449 -11.63 2.58 30.61
C GLY A 449 -11.57 1.34 31.53
N LEU A 450 -10.61 0.44 31.32
CA LEU A 450 -10.38 -0.77 32.12
C LEU A 450 -8.87 -0.95 32.39
N LEU A 451 -8.52 -1.36 33.62
CA LEU A 451 -7.17 -1.76 34.01
C LEU A 451 -7.27 -3.09 34.77
N ARG A 452 -6.74 -4.16 34.19
CA ARG A 452 -6.67 -5.48 34.81
C ARG A 452 -5.44 -5.60 35.69
N VAL A 453 -5.63 -6.09 36.90
CA VAL A 453 -4.59 -6.27 37.90
C VAL A 453 -4.46 -7.75 38.21
N GLY A 454 -3.24 -8.29 38.19
CA GLY A 454 -3.00 -9.69 38.53
C GLY A 454 -1.55 -10.10 38.40
N ARG A 455 -1.28 -11.39 38.61
CA ARG A 455 0.07 -11.95 38.54
C ARG A 455 0.45 -12.51 37.17
N LEU A 456 -0.53 -12.83 36.34
CA LEU A 456 -0.31 -13.37 35.00
C LEU A 456 0.04 -12.25 33.99
N PRO A 457 0.79 -12.56 32.92
CA PRO A 457 1.26 -11.56 31.94
C PRO A 457 0.17 -10.99 31.02
N ASP A 458 -1.05 -11.52 31.08
CA ASP A 458 -2.25 -11.03 30.39
C ASP A 458 -2.92 -9.85 31.10
N ASN A 459 -2.48 -9.49 32.31
CA ASN A 459 -2.96 -8.31 33.03
C ASN A 459 -2.21 -7.04 32.61
N ASP A 460 -2.90 -5.90 32.66
CA ASP A 460 -2.33 -4.59 32.35
C ASP A 460 -1.35 -4.14 33.45
N LEU A 461 -1.68 -4.42 34.71
CA LEU A 461 -0.82 -4.26 35.89
C LEU A 461 -0.42 -5.63 36.42
N VAL A 462 0.84 -6.01 36.16
CA VAL A 462 1.42 -7.27 36.62
C VAL A 462 2.15 -7.08 37.95
N ILE A 463 1.64 -7.72 39.01
CA ILE A 463 2.26 -7.74 40.34
C ILE A 463 2.70 -9.17 40.64
N SER A 464 4.02 -9.40 40.71
CA SER A 464 4.62 -10.72 40.85
C SER A 464 4.60 -11.28 42.28
N GLU A 465 3.89 -10.63 43.20
CA GLU A 465 3.80 -11.03 44.61
C GLU A 465 2.95 -12.33 44.77
N PRO A 466 3.37 -13.29 45.60
CA PRO A 466 2.71 -14.61 45.71
C PRO A 466 1.24 -14.54 46.15
N TRP A 467 0.87 -13.53 46.93
CA TRP A 467 -0.49 -13.29 47.43
C TRP A 467 -1.40 -12.61 46.39
N VAL A 468 -0.87 -12.21 45.24
CA VAL A 468 -1.68 -11.69 44.12
C VAL A 468 -2.15 -12.86 43.24
N SER A 469 -3.47 -13.01 43.13
CA SER A 469 -4.12 -13.95 42.21
C SER A 469 -3.74 -13.72 40.74
N GLY A 470 -3.84 -14.79 39.92
CA GLY A 470 -3.47 -14.73 38.50
C GLY A 470 -4.21 -13.63 37.75
N GLN A 471 -5.51 -13.52 37.97
CA GLN A 471 -6.34 -12.34 37.70
C GLN A 471 -6.91 -11.94 39.06
N HIS A 472 -6.64 -10.72 39.53
CA HIS A 472 -6.91 -10.30 40.91
C HIS A 472 -8.08 -9.34 41.01
N ALA A 473 -8.01 -8.24 40.27
CA ALA A 473 -9.00 -7.18 40.31
C ALA A 473 -9.02 -6.41 39.00
N GLU A 474 -10.08 -5.64 38.81
CA GLU A 474 -10.26 -4.73 37.68
C GLU A 474 -10.62 -3.35 38.20
N VAL A 475 -9.95 -2.32 37.65
CA VAL A 475 -10.38 -0.93 37.80
C VAL A 475 -11.06 -0.51 36.51
N PHE A 476 -12.29 -0.01 36.59
CA PHE A 476 -13.02 0.41 35.40
C PHE A 476 -13.86 1.66 35.63
N CYS A 477 -14.18 2.36 34.54
CA CYS A 477 -15.02 3.55 34.56
C CYS A 477 -16.49 3.22 34.24
N ARG A 478 -17.43 3.87 34.93
CA ARG A 478 -18.83 3.98 34.50
C ARG A 478 -19.16 5.46 34.28
N THR A 479 -19.66 5.77 33.09
CA THR A 479 -20.20 7.08 32.75
C THR A 479 -21.71 7.07 33.02
N GLY A 480 -22.18 7.93 33.92
CA GLY A 480 -23.61 8.08 34.18
C GLY A 480 -24.32 8.81 33.05
N LEU A 481 -25.38 8.22 32.49
CA LEU A 481 -26.31 8.88 31.55
C LEU A 481 -27.25 9.81 32.32
N GLY A 482 -26.72 10.95 32.78
CA GLY A 482 -27.47 11.99 33.48
C GLY A 482 -27.15 13.38 32.94
N ALA A 483 -28.05 14.35 33.13
CA ALA A 483 -28.07 15.69 32.52
C ALA A 483 -26.85 16.60 32.80
N LYS A 484 -25.81 16.11 33.47
CA LYS A 484 -24.46 16.70 33.55
C LYS A 484 -23.46 15.67 33.05
N ALA A 485 -23.31 15.60 31.74
CA ALA A 485 -22.61 14.54 31.01
C ALA A 485 -21.07 14.58 31.10
N ASP A 486 -20.48 14.85 32.28
CA ASP A 486 -19.02 15.00 32.37
C ASP A 486 -18.35 14.52 33.68
N GLN A 487 -18.96 13.58 34.40
CA GLN A 487 -18.32 12.96 35.57
C GLN A 487 -18.14 11.45 35.36
N SER A 488 -16.93 11.06 34.98
CA SER A 488 -16.46 9.67 34.97
C SER A 488 -16.29 9.19 36.41
N THR A 489 -17.01 8.14 36.82
CA THR A 489 -16.82 7.52 38.15
C THR A 489 -16.09 6.20 37.97
N TYR A 490 -14.98 6.02 38.70
CA TYR A 490 -14.19 4.80 38.64
C TYR A 490 -14.56 3.85 39.78
N TYR A 491 -14.41 2.55 39.52
CA TYR A 491 -14.72 1.48 40.45
C TYR A 491 -13.60 0.46 40.45
N LEU A 492 -13.32 -0.09 41.63
CA LEU A 492 -12.49 -1.27 41.81
C LEU A 492 -13.41 -2.47 42.03
N ARG A 493 -13.25 -3.52 41.24
CA ARG A 493 -13.90 -4.82 41.45
C ARG A 493 -12.82 -5.86 41.76
N ASP A 494 -12.87 -6.38 42.97
CA ASP A 494 -12.03 -7.50 43.39
C ASP A 494 -12.73 -8.82 43.07
N PHE A 495 -11.97 -9.81 42.60
CA PHE A 495 -12.42 -11.20 42.45
C PHE A 495 -11.32 -12.18 42.88
N SER A 496 -10.39 -11.70 43.71
CA SER A 496 -9.19 -12.40 44.08
C SER A 496 -9.44 -13.44 45.19
N ARG A 497 -8.39 -14.17 45.56
CA ARG A 497 -8.43 -15.14 46.67
C ARG A 497 -8.30 -14.48 48.05
N PHE A 498 -7.61 -13.34 48.13
CA PHE A 498 -7.21 -12.72 49.40
C PHE A 498 -7.75 -11.29 49.59
N GLY A 499 -8.41 -10.74 48.57
CA GLY A 499 -8.96 -9.40 48.54
C GLY A 499 -7.91 -8.31 48.28
N SER A 500 -8.41 -7.12 48.01
CA SER A 500 -7.68 -5.87 47.80
C SER A 500 -7.92 -4.93 48.98
N TYR A 501 -6.99 -4.02 49.24
CA TYR A 501 -7.11 -3.01 50.28
C TYR A 501 -7.04 -1.63 49.65
N TYR A 502 -7.87 -0.69 50.11
CA TYR A 502 -7.80 0.71 49.70
C TYR A 502 -7.84 1.63 50.92
N TYR A 503 -7.18 2.78 50.81
CA TYR A 503 -7.15 3.79 51.84
C TYR A 503 -8.18 4.88 51.56
N ASP A 504 -9.15 5.06 52.45
CA ASP A 504 -10.25 6.02 52.30
C ASP A 504 -9.91 7.45 52.76
N GLY A 505 -8.68 7.67 53.23
CA GLY A 505 -8.22 8.93 53.83
C GLY A 505 -8.03 8.86 55.34
N HIS A 506 -8.64 7.89 56.02
CA HIS A 506 -8.54 7.71 57.48
C HIS A 506 -8.13 6.30 57.88
N THR A 507 -8.63 5.27 57.19
CA THR A 507 -8.40 3.86 57.53
C THR A 507 -8.27 2.99 56.29
N TRP A 508 -7.59 1.85 56.45
CA TRP A 508 -7.52 0.82 55.40
C TRP A 508 -8.81 -0.01 55.40
N GLN A 509 -9.47 -0.05 54.24
CA GLN A 509 -10.66 -0.85 54.00
C GLN A 509 -10.29 -2.08 53.17
N HIS A 510 -10.89 -3.22 53.50
CA HIS A 510 -10.71 -4.48 52.77
C HIS A 510 -11.89 -4.74 51.82
N VAL A 511 -11.57 -5.07 50.58
CA VAL A 511 -12.51 -5.35 49.50
C VAL A 511 -12.23 -6.75 49.00
N HIS A 512 -13.21 -7.63 49.10
CA HIS A 512 -13.04 -9.01 48.68
C HIS A 512 -14.29 -9.47 47.95
N ARG A 513 -14.12 -9.85 46.67
CA ARG A 513 -15.21 -10.31 45.80
C ARG A 513 -16.38 -9.31 45.71
N SER A 514 -16.07 -8.02 45.79
CA SER A 514 -17.04 -6.94 45.78
C SER A 514 -16.52 -5.77 44.94
N GLU A 515 -17.43 -4.86 44.65
CA GLU A 515 -17.17 -3.66 43.85
C GLU A 515 -17.32 -2.42 44.75
N VAL A 516 -16.32 -1.54 44.72
CA VAL A 516 -16.31 -0.28 45.48
C VAL A 516 -15.97 0.90 44.57
N PRO A 517 -16.51 2.11 44.83
CA PRO A 517 -16.09 3.29 44.12
C PRO A 517 -14.63 3.63 44.44
N LEU A 518 -13.88 4.04 43.41
CA LEU A 518 -12.46 4.35 43.50
C LEU A 518 -12.19 5.80 43.08
N PRO A 519 -12.18 6.77 44.02
CA PRO A 519 -11.87 8.15 43.68
C PRO A 519 -10.40 8.31 43.27
N LEU A 520 -10.09 9.35 42.48
CA LEU A 520 -8.71 9.70 42.14
C LEU A 520 -7.95 10.13 43.42
N GLY A 521 -6.68 9.74 43.51
CA GLY A 521 -5.82 9.89 44.69
C GLY A 521 -5.91 8.72 45.68
N THR A 522 -6.74 7.70 45.41
CA THR A 522 -6.86 6.54 46.31
C THR A 522 -5.60 5.67 46.27
N ILE A 523 -5.13 5.26 47.43
CA ILE A 523 -3.99 4.35 47.59
C ILE A 523 -4.50 2.93 47.81
N LEU A 524 -3.86 1.96 47.15
CA LEU A 524 -4.29 0.59 46.99
C LEU A 524 -3.15 -0.39 47.29
N ARG A 525 -3.53 -1.57 47.77
CA ARG A 525 -2.69 -2.78 47.87
C ARG A 525 -3.50 -4.00 47.41
N PHE A 526 -2.83 -4.97 46.80
CA PHE A 526 -3.50 -6.17 46.27
C PHE A 526 -3.01 -7.42 47.00
N GLY A 527 -3.93 -8.21 47.56
CA GLY A 527 -3.67 -9.52 48.17
C GLY A 527 -3.14 -9.54 49.60
N SER A 528 -2.35 -8.55 50.01
CA SER A 528 -1.81 -8.48 51.38
C SER A 528 -1.78 -7.03 51.88
N PRO A 529 -2.01 -6.80 53.20
CA PRO A 529 -1.79 -5.51 53.82
C PRO A 529 -0.35 -5.00 53.69
N GLU A 530 0.63 -5.86 53.45
CA GLU A 530 2.04 -5.54 53.25
C GLU A 530 2.44 -5.45 51.76
N GLY A 531 1.47 -5.60 50.84
CA GLY A 531 1.73 -5.56 49.40
C GLY A 531 2.14 -4.19 48.86
N GLN A 532 2.63 -4.17 47.61
CA GLN A 532 3.05 -2.97 46.90
C GLN A 532 2.00 -1.83 46.96
N LEU A 533 2.46 -0.64 47.34
CA LEU A 533 1.63 0.57 47.38
C LEU A 533 1.45 1.18 45.99
N LEU A 534 0.20 1.33 45.60
CA LEU A 534 -0.21 1.88 44.31
C LEU A 534 -1.19 3.01 44.51
N GLU A 535 -1.11 4.05 43.70
CA GLU A 535 -2.02 5.19 43.72
C GLU A 535 -2.77 5.27 42.39
N PHE A 536 -4.09 5.39 42.46
CA PHE A 536 -4.91 5.63 41.28
C PHE A 536 -5.08 7.14 41.05
N THR A 537 -4.45 7.69 40.01
CA THR A 537 -4.38 9.15 39.78
C THR A 537 -4.43 9.48 38.28
N LEU A 538 -4.26 10.75 37.92
CA LEU A 538 -4.18 11.21 36.53
C LEU A 538 -2.73 11.40 36.09
N GLU A 539 -2.43 11.05 34.84
CA GLU A 539 -1.11 11.21 34.26
C GLU A 539 -0.68 12.68 34.25
N GLY A 540 0.42 13.00 34.94
CA GLY A 540 0.94 14.36 35.10
C GLY A 540 0.69 15.00 36.48
N ASN A 541 -0.10 14.37 37.37
CA ASN A 541 -0.28 14.87 38.73
C ASN A 541 0.98 14.65 39.60
N PRO A 542 1.33 15.61 40.49
CA PRO A 542 2.47 15.47 41.38
C PRO A 542 2.34 14.24 42.30
N SER A 543 3.48 13.66 42.69
CA SER A 543 3.50 12.52 43.63
C SER A 543 2.90 12.94 44.97
N PRO A 544 2.06 12.12 45.62
CA PRO A 544 1.66 12.37 47.00
C PRO A 544 2.92 12.38 47.88
N ALA A 545 2.93 13.25 48.90
CA ALA A 545 3.95 13.25 49.94
C ALA A 545 3.94 11.89 50.68
N PRO A 546 5.08 11.41 51.19
CA PRO A 546 5.15 10.13 51.88
C PRO A 546 4.16 10.11 53.06
N LEU A 547 3.31 9.07 53.10
CA LEU A 547 2.47 8.78 54.27
C LEU A 547 3.41 8.51 55.45
N GLY A 548 3.35 9.38 56.47
CA GLY A 548 4.11 9.25 57.71
C GLY A 548 3.61 8.15 58.61
#